data_AF-A0A6V8MU23-F1
#
_entry.id   AF-A0A6V8MU23-F1
#
_cell.length_a   1.000
_cell.length_b   1.000
_cell.length_c   1.000
_cell.angle_alpha   90.00
_cell.angle_beta   90.00
_cell.angle_gamma   90.00
#
_symmetry.space_group_name_H-M   'P 1'
#
loop_
_entity.id
_entity.type
_entity.pdbx_description
1 polymer ?
#
loop_
_entity_poly.entity_id
_entity_poly.type
_entity_poly.pdbx_seq_one_letter_code
_entity_poly.pdbx_strand_id
1 'polypeptide(L)'
;MDDIKKEERAREGLTTADLAGRTDAGGSANVQITGGQDVSGEEQAPLLSINEANNLRRRWDEIQVGFVDEPRRCVEQADNLVAEAMKRLAETFADERAKLEAQWDRGGDVSTEDLRLALRRYRSFFHRLLSI
;
A
#
# COMPACT_ATOMS: atom_id res chain seq x y z
N MET A 1 -42.76 47.65 -18.41
CA MET A 1 -41.44 46.99 -18.51
C MET A 1 -40.46 47.82 -17.69
N ASP A 2 -40.64 47.92 -16.38
CA ASP A 2 -40.78 46.86 -15.37
C ASP A 2 -39.58 45.92 -15.42
N ASP A 3 -38.80 46.03 -14.33
CA ASP A 3 -37.88 45.05 -13.76
C ASP A 3 -36.79 44.57 -14.72
N ILE A 4 -35.53 44.96 -14.54
CA ILE A 4 -34.59 44.30 -13.63
C ILE A 4 -33.48 45.33 -13.34
N LYS A 5 -33.61 46.07 -12.23
CA LYS A 5 -32.61 47.07 -11.81
C LYS A 5 -32.14 46.88 -10.37
N LYS A 6 -32.08 45.63 -9.89
CA LYS A 6 -31.88 45.40 -8.46
C LYS A 6 -31.15 44.11 -8.12
N GLU A 7 -29.90 43.95 -8.56
CA GLU A 7 -29.04 42.94 -7.94
C GLU A 7 -27.55 43.26 -8.03
N GLU A 8 -27.18 44.43 -7.49
CA GLU A 8 -25.77 44.76 -7.21
C GLU A 8 -25.66 45.42 -5.83
N ARG A 9 -26.06 44.67 -4.80
CA ARG A 9 -25.79 44.97 -3.38
C ARG A 9 -25.62 43.67 -2.60
N ALA A 10 -24.49 42.98 -2.81
CA ALA A 10 -24.11 41.83 -1.99
C ALA A 10 -22.58 41.60 -2.00
N ARG A 11 -21.81 42.66 -1.78
CA ARG A 11 -20.36 42.55 -1.55
C ARG A 11 -19.93 43.39 -0.36
N GLU A 12 -20.49 43.08 0.81
CA GLU A 12 -19.94 43.53 2.09
C GLU A 12 -20.02 42.38 3.10
N GLY A 13 -18.85 41.93 3.56
CA GLY A 13 -18.65 41.35 4.89
C GLY A 13 -19.05 39.89 5.11
N LEU A 14 -18.19 38.95 4.71
CA LEU A 14 -17.93 37.77 5.55
C LEU A 14 -16.43 37.70 5.80
N THR A 15 -16.04 38.20 6.96
CA THR A 15 -14.65 38.19 7.42
C THR A 15 -14.38 36.86 8.12
N THR A 16 -13.13 36.38 8.06
CA THR A 16 -12.66 35.17 8.74
C THR A 16 -12.87 35.20 10.27
N ALA A 17 -13.20 36.37 10.86
CA ALA A 17 -13.52 36.49 12.28
C ALA A 17 -14.91 35.96 12.67
N ASP A 18 -15.87 35.90 11.75
CA ASP A 18 -17.26 35.46 12.05
C ASP A 18 -17.40 33.92 12.20
N LEU A 19 -16.45 33.13 11.69
CA LEU A 19 -16.53 31.67 11.78
C LEU A 19 -15.96 31.10 13.10
N ALA A 20 -15.32 31.93 13.92
CA ALA A 20 -14.64 31.49 15.16
C ALA A 20 -15.55 31.47 16.41
N GLY A 21 -16.84 31.85 16.30
CA GLY A 21 -17.73 32.05 17.45
C GLY A 21 -18.80 30.98 17.68
N ARG A 22 -18.74 29.81 17.04
CA ARG A 22 -19.83 28.81 17.12
C ARG A 22 -19.38 27.46 17.69
N THR A 23 -18.96 27.51 18.95
CA THR A 23 -19.00 26.41 19.92
C THR A 23 -19.93 26.91 21.04
N ASP A 24 -20.89 26.21 21.64
CA ASP A 24 -20.97 24.83 22.08
C ASP A 24 -22.45 24.49 22.39
N ALA A 25 -22.90 23.25 22.12
CA ALA A 25 -24.00 22.63 22.89
C ALA A 25 -24.07 21.10 22.64
N GLY A 26 -23.43 20.35 23.54
CA GLY A 26 -24.02 19.17 24.19
C GLY A 26 -24.26 17.90 23.36
N GLY A 27 -23.32 16.95 23.47
CA GLY A 27 -23.57 15.55 23.15
C GLY A 27 -22.30 14.72 23.35
N SER A 28 -22.15 14.11 24.52
CA SER A 28 -21.01 13.29 24.95
C SER A 28 -20.52 12.33 23.88
N ALA A 29 -19.39 12.68 23.27
CA ALA A 29 -18.58 11.79 22.46
C ALA A 29 -17.75 10.90 23.38
N ASN A 30 -18.23 9.68 23.64
CA ASN A 30 -17.33 8.57 23.92
C ASN A 30 -17.18 7.74 22.65
N VAL A 31 -16.58 8.34 21.62
CA VAL A 31 -15.98 7.58 20.53
C VAL A 31 -14.54 7.38 20.93
N GLN A 32 -14.30 6.26 21.59
CA GLN A 32 -12.99 5.69 21.78
C GLN A 32 -12.41 5.46 20.38
N ILE A 33 -11.59 6.42 19.91
CA ILE A 33 -10.74 6.26 18.72
C ILE A 33 -9.65 5.26 19.10
N THR A 34 -10.00 3.98 19.18
CA THR A 34 -9.08 2.87 19.07
C THR A 34 -9.08 2.45 17.61
N GLY A 35 -8.39 3.24 16.79
CA GLY A 35 -8.21 3.01 15.36
C GLY A 35 -6.82 3.45 14.89
N GLY A 36 -5.82 3.34 15.77
CA GLY A 36 -4.41 3.54 15.47
C GLY A 36 -3.67 2.23 15.13
N GLN A 37 -4.40 1.13 14.95
CA GLN A 37 -3.85 -0.17 14.59
C GLN A 37 -4.44 -0.57 13.24
N ASP A 38 -3.65 -0.47 12.16
CA ASP A 38 -3.60 -1.50 11.10
C ASP A 38 -2.77 -1.10 9.86
N VAL A 39 -2.38 0.16 9.67
CA VAL A 39 -1.55 0.52 8.49
C VAL A 39 -0.10 0.02 8.57
N SER A 40 0.43 -0.22 9.78
CA SER A 40 1.81 -0.69 9.97
C SER A 40 1.97 -2.20 9.69
N GLY A 41 0.89 -2.98 9.77
CA GLY A 41 0.90 -4.42 9.55
C GLY A 41 0.87 -4.81 8.08
N GLU A 42 0.12 -4.06 7.26
CA GLU A 42 0.08 -4.27 5.80
C GLU A 42 1.40 -3.85 5.12
N GLU A 43 2.11 -2.85 5.67
CA GLU A 43 3.40 -2.36 5.14
C GLU A 43 4.54 -3.42 5.22
N GLN A 44 4.37 -4.51 5.98
CA GLN A 44 5.40 -5.54 6.20
C GLN A 44 4.97 -6.97 5.82
N ALA A 45 3.83 -7.14 5.12
CA ALA A 45 3.39 -8.47 4.70
C ALA A 45 4.50 -9.19 3.88
N PRO A 46 4.69 -10.51 3.96
CA PRO A 46 5.72 -11.22 3.19
C PRO A 46 5.45 -11.17 1.67
N LEU A 47 6.49 -11.09 0.83
CA LEU A 47 6.35 -11.04 -0.65
C LEU A 47 5.75 -12.31 -1.23
N LEU A 48 6.14 -13.47 -0.71
CA LEU A 48 5.53 -14.74 -1.06
C LEU A 48 4.43 -15.06 -0.05
N SER A 49 3.33 -15.64 -0.50
CA SER A 49 2.35 -16.18 0.44
C SER A 49 2.99 -17.30 1.27
N ILE A 50 2.49 -17.49 2.48
CA ILE A 50 2.98 -18.55 3.40
C ILE A 50 2.88 -19.93 2.72
N ASN A 51 1.84 -20.17 1.93
CA ASN A 51 1.66 -21.43 1.22
C ASN A 51 2.72 -21.65 0.13
N GLU A 52 3.06 -20.61 -0.64
CA GLU A 52 4.09 -20.69 -1.68
C GLU A 52 5.47 -20.90 -1.07
N ALA A 53 5.80 -20.16 0.00
CA ALA A 53 7.05 -20.33 0.72
C ALA A 53 7.20 -21.75 1.29
N ASN A 54 6.12 -22.30 1.88
CA ASN A 54 6.11 -23.66 2.39
C ASN A 54 6.24 -24.72 1.28
N ASN A 55 5.63 -24.50 0.12
CA ASN A 55 5.77 -25.40 -1.03
C ASN A 55 7.20 -25.42 -1.57
N LEU A 56 7.83 -24.25 -1.73
CA LEU A 56 9.23 -24.15 -2.13
C LEU A 56 10.15 -24.84 -1.13
N ARG A 57 9.92 -24.65 0.18
CA ARG A 57 10.70 -25.31 1.24
C ARG A 57 10.54 -26.83 1.21
N ARG A 58 9.31 -27.34 1.08
CA ARG A 58 9.07 -28.79 0.97
C ARG A 58 9.84 -29.41 -0.20
N ARG A 59 9.77 -28.79 -1.39
CA ARG A 59 10.47 -29.29 -2.59
C ARG A 59 11.98 -29.23 -2.42
N TRP A 60 12.49 -28.21 -1.73
CA TRP A 60 13.91 -28.15 -1.39
C TRP A 60 14.32 -29.32 -0.49
N ASP A 61 13.53 -29.61 0.55
CA ASP A 61 13.81 -30.74 1.45
C ASP A 61 13.82 -32.08 0.70
N GLU A 62 12.88 -32.29 -0.23
CA GLU A 62 12.83 -33.49 -1.09
C GLU A 62 14.09 -33.64 -1.95
N ILE A 63 14.60 -32.54 -2.52
CA ILE A 63 15.85 -32.53 -3.30
C ILE A 63 17.04 -32.93 -2.43
N GLN A 64 17.10 -32.42 -1.19
CA GLN A 64 18.19 -32.74 -0.27
C GLN A 64 18.20 -34.22 0.12
N VAL A 65 17.02 -34.82 0.36
CA VAL A 65 16.89 -36.25 0.65
C VAL A 65 17.41 -37.10 -0.52
N GLY A 66 17.07 -36.74 -1.76
CA GLY A 66 17.48 -37.50 -2.95
C GLY A 66 18.94 -37.32 -3.36
N PHE A 67 19.66 -36.34 -2.80
CA PHE A 67 21.02 -35.99 -3.23
C PHE A 67 22.03 -37.13 -3.03
N VAL A 68 21.81 -37.99 -2.03
CA VAL A 68 22.69 -39.12 -1.74
C VAL A 68 22.69 -40.14 -2.88
N ASP A 69 21.55 -40.32 -3.56
CA ASP A 69 21.37 -41.30 -4.63
C ASP A 69 21.63 -40.70 -6.02
N GLU A 70 21.11 -39.49 -6.30
CA GLU A 70 21.14 -38.88 -7.62
C GLU A 70 21.70 -37.43 -7.58
N PRO A 71 22.96 -37.21 -7.20
CA PRO A 71 23.49 -35.87 -6.89
C PRO A 71 23.41 -34.90 -8.07
N ARG A 72 23.65 -35.37 -9.31
CA ARG A 72 23.56 -34.52 -10.52
C ARG A 72 22.14 -34.04 -10.79
N ARG A 73 21.17 -34.94 -10.66
CA ARG A 73 19.75 -34.62 -10.87
C ARG A 73 19.25 -33.68 -9.78
N CYS A 74 19.64 -33.91 -8.54
CA CYS A 74 19.27 -33.04 -7.42
C CYS A 74 19.80 -31.60 -7.62
N VAL A 75 21.02 -31.44 -8.13
CA VAL A 75 21.54 -30.10 -8.46
C VAL A 75 20.75 -29.44 -9.58
N GLU A 76 20.40 -30.18 -10.64
CA GLU A 76 19.53 -29.66 -11.72
C GLU A 76 18.14 -29.28 -11.20
N GLN A 77 17.55 -30.08 -10.30
CA GLN A 77 16.26 -29.78 -9.68
C GLN A 77 16.35 -28.55 -8.75
N ALA A 78 17.45 -28.41 -8.01
CA ALA A 78 17.71 -27.24 -7.16
C ALA A 78 17.81 -25.97 -8.01
N ASP A 79 18.56 -26.00 -9.11
CA ASP A 79 18.68 -24.86 -10.03
C ASP A 79 17.31 -24.43 -10.59
N ASN A 80 16.52 -25.39 -11.06
CA ASN A 80 15.16 -25.13 -11.55
C ASN A 80 14.25 -24.56 -10.46
N LEU A 81 14.34 -25.07 -9.21
CA LEU A 81 13.55 -24.58 -8.08
C LEU A 81 13.91 -23.13 -7.72
N VAL A 82 15.20 -22.78 -7.76
CA VAL A 82 15.68 -21.41 -7.52
C VAL A 82 15.21 -20.47 -8.64
N ALA A 83 15.30 -20.90 -9.90
CA ALA A 83 14.78 -20.13 -11.04
C ALA A 83 13.27 -19.86 -10.92
N GLU A 84 12.50 -20.87 -10.50
CA GLU A 84 11.06 -20.74 -10.24
C GLU A 84 10.76 -19.76 -9.10
N ALA A 85 11.53 -19.81 -8.00
CA ALA A 85 11.39 -18.88 -6.88
C ALA A 85 11.70 -17.43 -7.30
N MET A 86 12.79 -17.21 -8.06
CA MET A 86 13.14 -15.89 -8.60
C MET A 86 12.06 -15.34 -9.51
N LYS A 87 11.51 -16.18 -10.41
CA LYS A 87 10.43 -15.78 -11.31
C LYS A 87 9.18 -15.34 -10.52
N ARG A 88 8.76 -16.11 -9.53
CA ARG A 88 7.61 -15.77 -8.68
C ARG A 88 7.80 -14.45 -7.93
N LEU A 89 8.98 -14.26 -7.34
CA LEU A 89 9.31 -12.99 -6.70
C LEU A 89 9.20 -11.82 -7.69
N ALA A 90 9.78 -11.96 -8.88
CA ALA A 90 9.71 -10.92 -9.92
C ALA A 90 8.26 -10.61 -10.35
N GLU A 91 7.41 -11.63 -10.51
CA GLU A 91 5.99 -11.46 -10.83
C GLU A 91 5.26 -10.70 -9.71
N THR A 92 5.42 -11.12 -8.46
CA THR A 92 4.80 -10.42 -7.32
C THR A 92 5.27 -8.98 -7.20
N PHE A 93 6.56 -8.71 -7.46
CA PHE A 93 7.08 -7.35 -7.46
C PHE A 93 6.49 -6.49 -8.58
N ALA A 94 6.32 -7.05 -9.77
CA ALA A 94 5.71 -6.35 -10.89
C ALA A 94 4.25 -5.97 -10.57
N ASP A 95 3.50 -6.89 -9.95
CA ASP A 95 2.12 -6.66 -9.53
C ASP A 95 2.01 -5.58 -8.45
N GLU A 96 2.86 -5.63 -7.42
CA GLU A 96 2.88 -4.62 -6.36
C GLU A 96 3.28 -3.23 -6.89
N ARG A 97 4.26 -3.16 -7.79
CA ARG A 97 4.62 -1.91 -8.47
C ARG A 97 3.45 -1.37 -9.30
N ALA A 98 2.78 -2.22 -10.07
CA ALA A 98 1.62 -1.82 -10.87
C ALA A 98 0.47 -1.28 -10.01
N LYS A 99 0.23 -1.88 -8.83
CA LYS A 99 -0.77 -1.37 -7.86
C LYS A 99 -0.39 0.00 -7.31
N LEU A 100 0.90 0.24 -7.06
CA LEU A 100 1.40 1.53 -6.62
C LEU A 100 1.21 2.58 -7.72
N GLU A 101 1.63 2.28 -8.96
CA GLU A 101 1.49 3.17 -10.12
C GLU A 101 0.02 3.51 -10.44
N ALA A 102 -0.87 2.51 -10.44
CA ALA A 102 -2.30 2.68 -10.71
C ALA A 102 -3.03 3.60 -9.71
N GLN A 103 -2.47 3.79 -8.52
CA GLN A 103 -3.04 4.70 -7.51
C GLN A 103 -2.72 6.17 -7.80
N TRP A 104 -1.67 6.46 -8.58
CA TRP A 104 -1.24 7.84 -8.87
C TRP A 104 -1.51 8.28 -10.30
N ASP A 105 -1.68 7.36 -11.26
CA ASP A 105 -1.98 7.69 -12.66
C ASP A 105 -3.43 8.20 -12.87
N ARG A 106 -4.23 8.32 -11.79
CA ARG A 106 -5.52 9.01 -11.80
C ARG A 106 -5.30 10.51 -11.77
N GLY A 107 -5.09 11.08 -12.96
CA GLY A 107 -4.72 12.47 -13.28
C GLY A 107 -5.65 13.59 -12.79
N GLY A 108 -5.80 13.75 -11.47
CA GLY A 108 -6.37 14.92 -10.82
C GLY A 108 -5.39 15.47 -9.79
N ASP A 109 -5.36 16.80 -9.64
CA ASP A 109 -4.49 17.61 -8.77
C ASP A 109 -4.05 16.86 -7.49
N VAL A 110 -2.83 16.30 -7.52
CA VAL A 110 -2.30 15.44 -6.46
C VAL A 110 -1.84 16.34 -5.32
N SER A 111 -2.41 16.19 -4.13
CA SER A 111 -2.02 17.01 -2.98
C SER A 111 -0.62 16.63 -2.49
N THR A 112 0.08 17.58 -1.86
CA THR A 112 1.37 17.31 -1.19
C THR A 112 1.27 16.20 -0.13
N GLU A 113 0.08 15.98 0.45
CA GLU A 113 -0.17 14.89 1.40
C GLU A 113 -0.16 13.52 0.70
N ASP A 114 -0.77 13.43 -0.48
CA ASP A 114 -0.80 12.21 -1.29
C ASP A 114 0.60 11.79 -1.73
N LEU A 115 1.46 12.78 -2.07
CA LEU A 115 2.88 12.54 -2.37
C LEU A 115 3.65 12.00 -1.16
N ARG A 116 3.35 12.50 0.05
CA ARG A 116 3.99 12.00 1.27
C ARG A 116 3.59 10.55 1.55
N LEU A 117 2.31 10.24 1.40
CA LEU A 117 1.81 8.88 1.55
C LEU A 117 2.41 7.94 0.50
N ALA A 118 2.56 8.43 -0.74
CA ALA A 118 3.19 7.70 -1.83
C ALA A 118 4.64 7.30 -1.51
N LEU A 119 5.43 8.28 -1.08
CA LEU A 119 6.84 8.05 -0.71
C LEU A 119 6.95 7.07 0.47
N ARG A 120 6.03 7.14 1.44
CA ARG A 120 5.98 6.19 2.56
C ARG A 120 5.71 4.76 2.08
N ARG A 121 4.75 4.57 1.17
CA ARG A 121 4.44 3.27 0.57
C ARG A 121 5.62 2.69 -0.23
N TYR A 122 6.29 3.52 -1.03
CA TYR A 122 7.52 3.13 -1.72
C TYR A 122 8.64 2.74 -0.74
N ARG A 123 8.80 3.49 0.36
CA ARG A 123 9.81 3.17 1.38
C ARG A 123 9.55 1.79 2.00
N SER A 124 8.31 1.51 2.38
CA SER A 124 7.92 0.22 2.95
C SER A 124 8.09 -0.92 1.96
N PHE A 125 7.70 -0.72 0.71
CA PHE A 125 7.95 -1.67 -0.39
C PHE A 125 9.46 -1.94 -0.59
N PHE A 126 10.29 -0.90 -0.58
CA PHE A 126 11.73 -1.01 -0.72
C PHE A 126 12.39 -1.75 0.45
N HIS A 127 11.96 -1.49 1.69
CA HIS A 127 12.45 -2.24 2.85
C HIS A 127 12.08 -3.72 2.78
N ARG A 128 10.87 -4.04 2.33
CA ARG A 128 10.42 -5.42 2.12
C ARG A 128 11.23 -6.13 1.02
N LEU A 129 11.65 -5.41 -0.03
CA LEU A 129 12.57 -5.91 -1.06
C LEU A 129 13.96 -6.24 -0.52
N LEU A 130 14.45 -5.50 0.47
CA LEU A 130 15.77 -5.72 1.09
C LEU A 130 15.76 -6.69 2.28
N SER A 131 14.59 -7.15 2.73
CA SER A 131 14.45 -8.00 3.92
C SER A 131 14.33 -9.50 3.58
N ILE A 132 14.54 -9.88 2.32
CA ILE A 132 14.51 -11.28 1.84
C ILE A 132 15.79 -12.00 2.27
#